data_AF-A0A5A5R937-F1
#
_entry.id   AF-A0A5A5R937-F1
#
_cell.length_a   1.000
_cell.length_b   1.000
_cell.length_c   1.000
_cell.angle_alpha   90.00
_cell.angle_beta   90.00
_cell.angle_gamma   90.00
#
_symmetry.space_group_name_H-M   'P 1'
#
loop_
_entity.id
_entity.type
_entity.pdbx_description
1 polymer ?
#
loop_
_entity_poly.entity_id
_entity_poly.type
_entity_poly.pdbx_seq_one_letter_code
_entity_poly.pdbx_strand_id
1 'polypeptide(L)' 'MPTKPSRARRWIKEGKAIGKFNDLDIFYVQLTDEPSDNKTQPIAIGIDPGKLFWEHLTFAMSINT' A
#
# COMPACT_ATOMS: atom_id res chain seq x y z
N MET A 1 -2.39 -5.32 4.06
CA MET A 1 -2.40 -5.20 5.54
C MET A 1 -1.22 -5.98 6.10
N PRO A 2 -0.47 -5.46 7.09
CA PRO A 2 0.59 -6.23 7.74
C PRO A 2 -0.01 -7.46 8.43
N THR A 3 0.68 -8.59 8.36
CA THR A 3 0.21 -9.88 8.89
C THR A 3 0.92 -10.24 10.20
N LYS A 4 0.26 -11.01 11.07
CA LYS A 4 0.87 -11.54 12.30
C LYS A 4 1.94 -12.60 11.97
N PRO A 5 3.10 -12.62 12.64
CA PRO A 5 4.15 -13.61 12.38
C PRO A 5 3.69 -15.07 12.52
N SER A 6 2.82 -15.36 13.50
CA SER A 6 2.24 -16.70 13.69
C SER A 6 1.41 -17.16 12.49
N ARG A 7 0.68 -16.23 11.85
CA ARG A 7 -0.11 -16.49 10.66
C ARG A 7 0.78 -16.74 9.44
N ALA A 8 1.85 -15.96 9.28
CA ALA A 8 2.83 -16.15 8.20
C ALA A 8 3.48 -17.54 8.27
N ARG A 9 3.93 -17.98 9.45
CA ARG A 9 4.47 -19.33 9.65
C ARG A 9 3.47 -20.43 9.34
N ARG A 10 2.19 -20.23 9.72
CA ARG A 10 1.12 -21.18 9.40
C ARG A 10 0.90 -21.30 7.90
N TRP A 11 0.94 -20.20 7.14
CA TRP A 11 0.82 -20.25 5.69
C TRP A 11 1.95 -21.02 5.02
N ILE A 12 3.19 -20.85 5.49
CA ILE A 12 4.32 -21.65 5.01
C ILE A 12 4.08 -23.14 5.29
N LYS A 13 3.65 -23.47 6.52
CA LYS A 13 3.34 -24.85 6.91
C LYS A 13 2.19 -25.46 6.09
N GLU A 14 1.19 -24.66 5.74
CA GLU A 14 0.02 -25.05 4.93
C GLU A 14 0.30 -25.02 3.42
N GLY A 15 1.50 -24.62 2.98
CA GLY A 15 1.85 -24.52 1.56
C GLY A 15 1.22 -23.34 0.80
N LYS A 16 0.62 -22.37 1.51
CA LYS A 16 -0.02 -21.17 0.93
C LYS A 16 0.96 -20.03 0.66
N ALA A 17 2.18 -20.14 1.17
CA ALA A 17 3.21 -19.13 1.05
C ALA A 17 4.61 -19.73 1.09
N ILE A 18 5.57 -19.03 0.51
CA ILE A 18 7.00 -19.36 0.49
C ILE A 18 7.77 -18.26 1.22
N GLY A 19 8.68 -18.63 2.12
CA GLY A 19 9.59 -17.69 2.78
C GLY A 19 10.72 -17.28 1.84
N LYS A 20 11.05 -15.99 1.81
CA LYS A 20 12.12 -15.42 0.97
C LYS A 20 12.86 -14.31 1.70
N PHE A 21 14.06 -14.00 1.20
CA PHE A 21 14.84 -12.81 1.57
C PHE A 21 14.99 -11.93 0.34
N ASN A 22 15.02 -10.61 0.53
CA ASN A 22 15.33 -9.66 -0.54
C ASN A 22 16.81 -9.27 -0.48
N ASP A 23 17.25 -8.43 -1.41
CA ASP A 23 18.65 -7.97 -1.51
C ASP A 23 19.11 -7.12 -0.31
N LEU A 24 18.19 -6.75 0.58
CA LEU A 24 18.45 -6.04 1.84
C LEU A 24 18.45 -7.00 3.05
N ASP A 25 18.49 -8.31 2.82
CA ASP A 25 18.39 -9.37 3.85
C ASP A 25 17.13 -9.29 4.74
N ILE A 26 16.06 -8.69 4.22
CA ILE A 26 14.77 -8.63 4.92
C ILE A 26 13.96 -9.88 4.57
N PHE A 27 13.57 -10.63 5.61
CA PHE A 27 12.67 -11.77 5.45
C PHE A 27 11.24 -11.33 5.13
N TYR A 28 10.64 -11.96 4.12
CA TYR A 28 9.23 -11.80 3.77
C TYR A 28 8.60 -13.14 3.35
N VAL A 29 7.27 -13.15 3.23
CA VAL A 29 6.53 -14.29 2.70
C VAL A 29 5.86 -13.91 1.38
N GLN A 30 6.01 -14.76 0.37
CA GLN A 30 5.32 -14.64 -0.90
C GLN A 30 4.15 -15.61 -0.94
N LEU A 31 2.94 -15.12 -1.19
CA LEU A 31 1.76 -15.96 -1.39
C LEU A 31 1.88 -16.71 -2.73
N THR A 32 1.43 -17.96 -2.76
CA THR A 32 1.44 -18.82 -3.97
C THR A 32 0.14 -18.75 -4.75
N ASP A 33 -0.94 -18.41 -4.07
CA ASP A 33 -2.28 -18.39 -4.64
C ASP A 33 -2.59 -17.03 -5.25
N GLU A 34 -3.47 -17.03 -6.24
CA GLU A 34 -4.00 -15.79 -6.80
C GLU A 34 -4.72 -14.95 -5.73
N PRO A 35 -4.64 -13.61 -5.82
CA PRO A 35 -5.35 -12.76 -4.89
C PRO A 35 -6.85 -13.03 -4.97
N SER A 36 -7.52 -13.01 -3.81
CA SER A 36 -8.97 -13.29 -3.72
C SER A 36 -9.85 -12.35 -4.54
N ASP A 37 -9.33 -11.17 -4.90
CA ASP A 37 -10.03 -10.17 -5.69
C ASP A 37 -9.03 -9.17 -6.29
N ASN A 38 -9.46 -8.47 -7.34
CA ASN A 38 -8.72 -7.41 -8.03
C ASN A 38 -9.30 -6.00 -7.75
N LYS A 39 -10.13 -5.87 -6.71
CA LYS A 39 -10.66 -4.59 -6.27
C LYS A 39 -9.52 -3.62 -5.94
N THR A 40 -9.51 -2.49 -6.64
CA THR A 40 -8.60 -1.38 -6.38
C THR A 40 -9.27 -0.36 -5.48
N GLN A 41 -8.48 0.40 -4.72
CA GLN A 41 -8.97 1.58 -4.02
C GLN A 41 -8.70 2.82 -4.89
N PRO A 42 -9.65 3.78 -4.99
CA PRO A 42 -9.41 5.05 -5.65
C PRO A 42 -8.21 5.76 -5.01
N ILE A 43 -7.37 6.37 -5.84
CA ILE A 43 -6.25 7.18 -5.37
C ILE A 43 -6.84 8.46 -4.75
N ALA A 44 -6.67 8.62 -3.45
CA ALA A 44 -6.98 9.88 -2.78
C ALA A 44 -5.76 10.79 -2.85
N ILE A 45 -5.90 11.93 -3.53
CA ILE A 45 -4.91 13.01 -3.49
C ILE A 45 -5.39 14.00 -2.43
N GLY A 46 -4.73 13.98 -1.27
CA GLY A 46 -4.86 15.01 -0.24
C GLY A 46 -3.71 16.00 -0.36
N ILE A 47 -4.02 17.29 -0.45
CA ILE A 47 -3.03 18.32 -0.16
C ILE A 47 -2.95 18.40 1.35
N ASP A 48 -1.88 17.89 1.95
CA ASP A 48 -1.58 18.15 3.36
C ASP A 48 -1.18 19.63 3.47
N PRO A 49 -1.94 20.49 4.19
CA PRO A 49 -1.59 21.90 4.37
C PRO A 49 -0.42 22.10 5.33
N GLY A 50 0.44 21.07 5.49
CA GLY A 50 1.61 21.03 6.34
C GLY A 50 2.48 22.27 6.13
N LYS A 51 2.25 23.25 6.99
CA LYS A 51 2.87 24.57 7.05
C LYS A 51 2.58 25.47 5.84
N LEU A 52 1.41 26.11 5.88
CA LEU A 52 1.12 27.34 5.12
C LEU A 52 2.13 28.44 5.49
N PHE A 53 3.16 28.63 4.68
CA PHE A 53 3.75 29.95 4.52
C PHE A 53 2.78 30.71 3.62
N TRP A 54 2.05 31.66 4.19
CA TRP A 54 1.05 32.43 3.46
C TRP A 54 1.74 33.39 2.50
N GLU A 55 1.92 32.98 1.25
CA GLU A 55 1.98 33.93 0.14
C GLU A 55 0.88 33.59 -0.86
N HIS A 56 0.02 34.59 -1.05
CA HIS A 56 -1.17 34.62 -1.88
C HIS A 56 -0.98 33.92 -3.25
N LEU A 57 -1.71 32.82 -3.47
CA LEU A 57 -1.95 32.31 -4.82
C LEU A 57 -3.45 32.03 -5.01
N THR A 58 -4.15 33.05 -5.50
CA THR A 58 -5.51 32.93 -6.02
C THR A 58 -5.42 32.23 -7.38
N PHE A 59 -5.82 30.97 -7.47
CA PHE A 59 -6.00 30.30 -8.77
C PHE A 59 -7.49 30.22 -9.08
N ALA A 60 -7.93 31.02 -10.04
CA ALA A 60 -9.28 30.96 -10.60
C ALA A 60 -9.38 29.74 -11.52
N MET A 61 -10.11 28.71 -11.08
CA MET A 61 -10.57 27.63 -11.97
C MET A 61 -11.99 27.93 -12.41
N SER A 62 -12.11 28.51 -13.61
CA SER A 62 -13.35 28.46 -14.40
C SER A 62 -13.36 27.13 -15.14
N ILE A 63 -14.23 26.22 -14.73
CA ILE A 63 -14.66 25.07 -15.55
C ILE A 63 -16.02 25.45 -16.14
N ASN A 64 -16.04 25.85 -17.41
CA ASN A 64 -17.29 25.99 -18.15
C ASN A 64 -17.85 24.60 -18.45
N THR A 65 -19.15 24.44 -18.16
CA THR A 65 -20.02 23.35 -18.62
C THR A 65 -20.63 23.74 -19.96
#